data_AF-A0A8T4VML0-F1
#
_entry.id   AF-A0A8T4VML0-F1
#
_cell.length_a   1.000
_cell.length_b   1.000
_cell.length_c   1.000
_cell.angle_alpha   90.00
_cell.angle_beta   90.00
_cell.angle_gamma   90.00
#
_symmetry.space_group_name_H-M   'P 1'
#
loop_
_entity.id
_entity.type
_entity.pdbx_description
1 polymer ?
#
loop_
_entity_poly.entity_id
_entity_poly.type
_entity_poly.pdbx_seq_one_letter_code
_entity_poly.pdbx_strand_id
1 'polypeptide(L)' 'MDIATQLSLAGSAIGVLGAMLLFVEFFQLPSYVRFDKDFESYSVDISPDDATEYTAFGRTGAVLIGVAFALQLTGTFL' A
#
# COMPACT_ATOMS: atom_id res chain seq x y z
N MET A 1 4.17 -24.03 -20.08
CA MET A 1 4.55 -23.58 -18.73
C MET A 1 3.84 -24.46 -17.74
N ASP A 2 4.58 -25.03 -16.80
CA ASP A 2 4.00 -25.86 -15.74
C ASP A 2 3.13 -25.02 -14.77
N ILE A 3 2.15 -25.67 -14.13
CA ILE A 3 1.18 -25.04 -13.24
C ILE A 3 1.85 -24.37 -12.05
N ALA A 4 2.90 -24.97 -11.47
CA ALA A 4 3.66 -24.39 -10.37
C ALA A 4 4.29 -23.05 -10.79
N THR A 5 4.84 -23.00 -12.01
CA THR A 5 5.43 -21.77 -12.56
C THR A 5 4.37 -20.69 -12.81
N GLN A 6 3.19 -21.06 -13.32
CA GLN A 6 2.09 -20.13 -13.52
C GLN A 6 1.58 -19.54 -12.20
N LEU A 7 1.43 -20.37 -11.17
CA LEU A 7 1.04 -19.94 -9.83
C LEU A 7 2.06 -18.99 -9.20
N SER A 8 3.36 -19.30 -9.34
CA SER A 8 4.43 -18.42 -8.86
C SER A 8 4.40 -17.03 -9.52
N LEU A 9 4.17 -16.98 -10.84
CA LEU A 9 4.09 -15.71 -11.58
C LEU A 9 2.83 -14.92 -11.19
N ALA A 10 1.68 -15.58 -11.11
CA ALA A 10 0.43 -14.95 -10.68
C ALA A 10 0.54 -14.42 -9.24
N GLY A 11 1.09 -15.22 -8.33
CA GLY A 11 1.34 -14.82 -6.95
C GLY A 11 2.28 -13.62 -6.87
N SER A 12 3.37 -13.61 -7.63
CA SER A 12 4.30 -12.48 -7.67
C SER A 12 3.63 -11.20 -8.19
N ALA A 13 2.85 -11.28 -9.27
CA ALA A 13 2.15 -10.13 -9.83
C ALA A 13 1.11 -9.56 -8.85
N ILE A 14 0.30 -10.43 -8.24
CA ILE A 14 -0.69 -10.04 -7.22
C ILE A 14 0.01 -9.45 -5.99
N GLY A 15 1.14 -10.03 -5.58
CA GLY A 15 1.93 -9.56 -4.44
C GLY A 15 2.47 -8.16 -4.65
N VAL A 16 2.96 -7.84 -5.84
CA VAL A 16 3.41 -6.48 -6.20
C VAL A 16 2.24 -5.49 -6.11
N LEU A 17 1.08 -5.83 -6.67
CA LEU A 17 -0.10 -4.97 -6.57
C LEU A 17 -0.54 -4.77 -5.11
N GLY A 18 -0.57 -5.83 -4.31
CA GLY A 18 -0.91 -5.76 -2.89
C GLY A 18 0.07 -4.88 -2.10
N ALA A 19 1.38 -5.04 -2.34
CA ALA A 19 2.42 -4.25 -1.71
C ALA A 19 2.32 -2.77 -2.08
N MET A 20 2.01 -2.45 -3.33
CA MET A 20 1.81 -1.07 -3.77
C MET A 20 0.60 -0.41 -3.11
N LEU A 21 -0.51 -1.13 -2.92
CA LEU A 21 -1.67 -0.58 -2.21
C LEU A 21 -1.38 -0.36 -0.72
N LEU A 22 -0.66 -1.29 -0.08
CA LEU A 22 -0.18 -1.09 1.29
C LEU A 22 0.80 0.07 1.40
N PHE A 23 1.69 0.24 0.41
CA PHE A 23 2.56 1.40 0.34
C PHE A 23 1.73 2.69 0.28
N VAL A 24 0.72 2.78 -0.58
CA VAL A 24 -0.15 3.96 -0.61
C VAL A 24 -0.84 4.19 0.73
N GLU A 25 -1.27 3.15 1.44
CA GLU A 25 -1.84 3.26 2.79
C GLU A 25 -0.87 3.90 3.79
N PHE A 26 0.37 3.42 3.85
CA PHE A 26 1.34 3.88 4.86
C PHE A 26 1.85 5.30 4.61
N PHE A 27 1.73 5.82 3.39
CA PHE A 27 2.26 7.13 3.01
C PHE A 27 1.17 8.21 2.85
N GLN A 28 -0.03 7.99 3.41
CA GLN A 28 -1.16 8.94 3.41
C GLN A 28 -1.04 10.07 4.44
N LEU A 29 0.16 10.62 4.68
CA LEU A 29 0.35 11.70 5.66
C LEU A 29 -0.05 13.06 5.05
N PRO A 30 -1.12 13.73 5.53
CA PRO A 30 -1.54 15.00 4.97
C PRO A 30 -0.64 16.16 5.44
N SER A 31 -0.40 17.10 4.52
CA SER A 31 0.34 18.34 4.79
C SER A 31 -0.41 19.55 4.25
N TYR A 32 -0.50 20.62 5.04
CA TYR A 32 -1.18 21.85 4.67
C TYR A 32 -0.19 23.02 4.63
N VAL A 33 -0.32 23.87 3.61
CA VAL A 33 0.44 25.13 3.55
C VAL A 33 -0.40 26.21 4.22
N ARG A 34 0.15 26.83 5.26
CA ARG A 34 -0.49 27.94 5.97
C ARG A 34 0.31 29.22 5.74
N PHE A 35 -0.40 30.28 5.38
CA PHE A 35 0.20 31.61 5.25
C PHE A 35 0.03 32.38 6.55
N ASP A 36 1.15 32.80 7.13
CA ASP A 36 1.21 33.68 8.28
C ASP A 36 1.26 35.13 7.82
N LYS A 37 0.22 35.91 8.17
CA LYS A 37 0.11 37.33 7.78
C LYS A 37 0.97 38.25 8.63
N ASP A 38 1.32 37.84 9.84
CA ASP A 38 2.08 38.67 10.78
C ASP A 38 3.57 38.67 10.42
N PHE A 39 4.05 37.58 9.81
CA PHE A 39 5.44 37.41 9.37
C PHE A 39 5.61 37.30 7.85
N GLU A 40 4.52 37.46 7.09
CA GLU A 40 4.46 37.30 5.62
C GLU A 40 5.17 36.02 5.12
N SER A 41 4.96 34.90 5.82
CA SER A 41 5.70 33.66 5.56
C SER A 41 4.78 32.46 5.34
N TYR A 42 5.31 31.43 4.67
CA TYR A 42 4.62 30.17 4.46
C TYR A 42 5.20 29.10 5.38
N SER A 43 4.35 28.44 6.16
CA SER A 43 4.69 27.23 6.91
C SER A 43 4.00 26.01 6.30
N VAL A 44 4.66 24.86 6.42
CA VAL A 44 4.05 23.56 6.10
C VAL A 44 3.76 22.88 7.42
N ASP A 45 2.47 22.72 7.73
CA ASP A 45 2.01 21.99 8.89
C ASP A 45 1.67 20.56 8.46
N ILE A 46 2.32 19.59 9.10
CA ILE A 46 2.00 18.17 8.95
C ILE A 46 0.96 17.84 10.03
N SER A 47 -0.13 17.18 9.65
CA SER A 47 -1.22 16.79 10.57
C SER A 47 -1.31 15.26 10.68
N PRO A 48 -0.52 14.61 11.55
CA PRO A 48 -0.57 13.16 11.72
C PRO A 48 -1.94 12.65 12.19
N ASP A 49 -2.65 13.44 12.99
CA ASP A 49 -3.98 13.09 13.53
C ASP A 49 -5.06 13.01 12.44
N ASP A 50 -4.83 13.62 11.29
CA ASP A 50 -5.75 13.59 10.14
C ASP A 50 -5.44 12.42 9.19
N ALA A 51 -4.42 11.61 9.48
CA ALA A 51 -4.11 10.42 8.70
C ALA A 51 -5.26 9.42 8.78
N THR A 52 -5.76 9.00 7.62
CA THR A 52 -6.86 8.02 7.56
C THR A 52 -6.26 6.62 7.56
N GLU A 53 -6.58 5.83 8.60
CA GLU A 53 -6.16 4.43 8.69
C GLU A 53 -7.24 3.46 8.17
N TYR A 54 -6.82 2.27 7.75
CA TYR A 54 -7.67 1.17 7.29
C TYR A 54 -8.51 1.52 6.06
N THR A 55 -7.96 2.28 5.12
CA THR A 55 -8.66 2.62 3.88
C THR A 55 -8.87 1.39 3.00
N ALA A 56 -9.61 1.56 1.91
CA ALA A 56 -9.75 0.51 0.91
C ALA A 56 -8.37 0.06 0.36
N PHE A 57 -7.39 0.96 0.25
CA PHE A 57 -6.04 0.61 -0.20
C PHE A 57 -5.36 -0.35 0.79
N GLY A 58 -5.36 -0.02 2.09
CA GLY A 58 -4.83 -0.90 3.13
C GLY A 58 -5.52 -2.27 3.16
N ARG A 59 -6.86 -2.29 3.15
CA ARG A 59 -7.65 -3.53 3.23
C ARG A 59 -7.46 -4.42 2.00
N THR A 60 -7.59 -3.85 0.80
CA THR A 60 -7.40 -4.60 -0.45
C THR A 60 -5.95 -5.04 -0.60
N GLY A 61 -4.99 -4.18 -0.26
CA GLY A 61 -3.57 -4.51 -0.27
C GLY A 61 -3.23 -5.72 0.60
N ALA A 62 -3.73 -5.74 1.84
CA ALA A 62 -3.54 -6.86 2.75
C ALA A 62 -4.14 -8.18 2.21
N VAL A 63 -5.34 -8.12 1.63
CA VAL A 63 -5.97 -9.30 1.01
C VAL A 63 -5.15 -9.82 -0.17
N LEU A 64 -4.67 -8.94 -1.05
CA LEU A 64 -3.85 -9.32 -2.20
C LEU A 64 -2.52 -9.94 -1.75
N ILE A 65 -1.88 -9.42 -0.71
CA ILE A 65 -0.68 -10.04 -0.12
C ILE A 65 -0.98 -11.46 0.39
N GLY A 66 -2.10 -11.66 1.08
CA GLY A 66 -2.53 -12.99 1.53
C GLY A 66 -2.74 -13.96 0.36
N VAL A 67 -3.41 -13.52 -0.71
CA VAL A 67 -3.61 -14.32 -1.93
C VAL A 67 -2.28 -14.64 -2.61
N ALA A 68 -1.39 -13.66 -2.74
CA ALA A 68 -0.06 -13.84 -3.32
C ALA A 68 0.73 -14.92 -2.58
N PHE A 69 0.75 -14.85 -1.24
CA PHE A 69 1.38 -15.85 -0.40
C PHE A 69 0.76 -17.24 -0.59
N ALA A 70 -0.58 -17.34 -0.61
CA ALA A 70 -1.26 -18.61 -0.82
C ALA A 70 -0.92 -19.25 -2.18
N LEU A 71 -0.82 -18.45 -3.24
CA LEU A 71 -0.43 -18.92 -4.58
C LEU A 71 1.03 -19.39 -4.62
N GLN A 72 1.95 -18.63 -4.01
CA GLN A 72 3.36 -19.01 -3.92
C GLN A 72 3.54 -20.30 -3.11
N LEU A 73 2.86 -20.42 -1.97
CA LEU A 73 2.87 -21.61 -1.14
C LEU A 73 2.34 -22.81 -1.93
N THR A 74 1.18 -22.67 -2.58
CA THR A 74 0.58 -23.74 -3.37
C THR A 74 1.49 -24.17 -4.51
N GLY A 75 2.06 -23.22 -5.27
CA GLY A 75 3.00 -23.51 -6.35
C GLY A 75 4.32 -24.14 -5.88
N THR A 76 4.70 -23.96 -4.61
CA THR A 76 5.92 -24.59 -4.04
C THR A 76 5.73 -26.08 -3.75
N PHE A 77 4.49 -26.50 -3.48
CA PHE A 77 4.14 -27.88 -3.08
C PHE A 77 3.37 -28.66 -4.16
N LEU A 78 3.22 -28.10 -5.36
CA LEU A 78 2.68 -28.74 -6.56
C LEU A 78 3.84 -29.29 -7.40
#